data_AF-A0A223KN26-F1
#
_entry.id   AF-A0A223KN26-F1
#
_cell.length_a   1.000
_cell.length_b   1.000
_cell.length_c   1.000
_cell.angle_alpha   90.00
_cell.angle_beta   90.00
_cell.angle_gamma   90.00
#
_symmetry.space_group_name_H-M   'P 1'
#
loop_
_entity.id
_entity.type
_entity.pdbx_description
1 polymer ?
#
loop_
_entity_poly.entity_id
_entity_poly.type
_entity_poly.pdbx_seq_one_letter_code
_entity_poly.pdbx_strand_id
1 'polypeptide(L)'
;MANNNNLICDVETGVCGVVDDNDMEVIDLNKPEKKINLYYVTDPICSHCWALEPTLRRLKEEYGHYFNFHTVMGGLLEKWGDGPVDPANGISGPADVAGHWREVGEYSRMPIDGSLMITNPVQSSFPPSRVYKVIQKKHGDEKANEYLRRAREELFAFNANIAEVSVMIENVNNLGLDGEEIVKEAGGPIGQQLLNEDFALTAKLGVRGFPTIIMVNEEDKGVKMVGSRALEYYVSGLEQVLKEEPKRNEQPSLSSLLEKEKLLFAKEIEVMYDVEQSDLQAFIKAQLAVGSFEEKELLGEKYYRFL
;
A
#
# COMPACT_ATOMS: atom_id res chain seq x y z
N MET A 1 2.13 7.87 56.06
CA MET A 1 3.48 7.30 55.92
C MET A 1 3.62 6.89 54.47
N ALA A 2 4.54 7.54 53.75
CA ALA A 2 4.80 7.28 52.35
C ALA A 2 5.60 5.97 52.22
N ASN A 3 5.08 4.98 51.50
CA ASN A 3 5.90 3.89 51.00
C ASN A 3 6.43 4.28 49.63
N ASN A 4 7.62 4.89 49.64
CA ASN A 4 8.48 5.04 48.49
C ASN A 4 9.06 3.67 48.14
N ASN A 5 8.35 2.86 47.35
CA ASN A 5 8.97 1.71 46.66
C ASN A 5 9.25 2.12 45.22
N ASN A 6 10.27 2.95 45.07
CA ASN A 6 10.82 3.37 43.79
C ASN A 6 11.85 2.32 43.35
N LEU A 7 11.41 1.06 43.21
CA LEU A 7 12.25 -0.02 42.70
C LEU A 7 12.14 -0.02 41.19
N ILE A 8 13.29 0.10 40.52
CA ILE A 8 13.46 0.12 39.05
C ILE A 8 13.18 -1.27 38.42
N CYS A 9 13.00 -2.28 39.27
CA CYS A 9 12.90 -3.67 38.88
C CYS A 9 11.83 -4.35 39.74
N ASP A 10 10.99 -5.17 39.11
CA ASP A 10 10.05 -6.03 39.82
C ASP A 10 10.84 -7.19 40.45
N VAL A 11 10.81 -7.27 41.78
CA VAL A 11 11.59 -8.23 42.56
C VAL A 11 10.96 -9.61 42.61
N GLU A 12 9.67 -9.73 42.30
CA GLU A 12 8.95 -11.01 42.25
C GLU A 12 9.14 -11.70 40.91
N THR A 13 9.09 -10.94 39.81
CA THR A 13 9.32 -11.46 38.45
C THR A 13 10.79 -11.41 38.03
N GLY A 14 11.61 -10.58 38.69
CA GLY A 14 13.02 -10.39 38.38
C GLY A 14 13.26 -9.54 37.11
N VAL A 15 12.23 -8.85 36.61
CA VAL A 15 12.31 -8.10 35.34
C VAL A 15 12.48 -6.61 35.60
N CYS A 16 13.50 -6.02 34.96
CA CYS A 16 13.71 -4.58 34.98
C CYS A 16 13.21 -3.99 33.64
N GLY A 17 11.96 -3.54 33.58
CA GLY A 17 11.33 -3.02 32.37
C GLY A 17 9.81 -3.19 32.36
N VAL A 18 9.16 -2.77 31.27
CA VAL A 18 7.73 -3.04 31.04
C VAL A 18 7.63 -4.50 30.56
N VAL A 19 6.85 -5.31 31.26
CA VAL A 19 6.68 -6.74 30.97
C VAL A 19 5.33 -6.93 30.30
N ASP A 20 5.31 -7.57 29.13
CA ASP A 20 4.08 -8.15 28.57
C ASP A 20 3.83 -9.49 29.29
N ASP A 21 2.57 -9.79 29.63
CA ASP A 21 2.12 -10.96 30.43
C ASP A 21 2.36 -12.35 29.79
N ASN A 22 3.25 -12.47 28.80
CA ASN A 22 3.60 -13.75 28.17
C ASN A 22 4.83 -14.38 28.83
N ASP A 23 4.61 -15.43 29.62
CA ASP A 23 5.60 -16.11 30.46
C ASP A 23 6.74 -16.85 29.71
N MET A 24 6.74 -16.92 28.37
CA MET A 24 7.84 -17.47 27.57
C MET A 24 7.64 -17.16 26.07
N GLU A 25 8.54 -16.38 25.46
CA GLU A 25 8.53 -16.12 24.01
C GLU A 25 9.46 -17.12 23.30
N VAL A 26 8.92 -17.86 22.32
CA VAL A 26 9.73 -18.73 21.47
C VAL A 26 10.42 -17.86 20.43
N ILE A 27 11.73 -17.66 20.59
CA ILE A 27 12.54 -16.89 19.65
C ILE A 27 13.20 -17.85 18.66
N ASP A 28 12.85 -17.72 17.37
CA ASP A 28 13.60 -18.33 16.27
C ASP A 28 14.64 -17.35 15.73
N LEU A 29 15.90 -17.60 16.04
CA LEU A 29 17.04 -16.81 15.56
C LEU A 29 17.46 -17.19 14.13
N ASN A 30 16.94 -18.28 13.58
CA ASN A 30 17.18 -18.71 12.20
C ASN A 30 16.06 -18.20 11.29
N LYS A 31 15.88 -16.88 11.22
CA LYS A 31 15.02 -16.31 10.17
C LYS A 31 15.64 -16.68 8.81
N PRO A 32 14.94 -17.42 7.94
CA PRO A 32 15.47 -17.74 6.63
C PRO A 32 15.76 -16.45 5.87
N GLU A 33 16.94 -16.35 5.26
CA GLU A 33 17.25 -15.21 4.39
C GLU A 33 16.21 -15.11 3.28
N LYS A 34 15.73 -13.90 3.04
CA LYS A 34 14.80 -13.61 1.93
C LYS A 34 15.55 -13.72 0.61
N LYS A 35 15.37 -14.85 -0.06
CA LYS A 35 16.05 -15.19 -1.33
C LYS A 35 15.29 -14.77 -2.58
N ILE A 36 14.07 -14.27 -2.43
CA ILE A 36 13.23 -13.83 -3.53
C ILE A 36 13.17 -12.30 -3.54
N ASN A 37 13.32 -11.70 -4.71
CA ASN A 37 12.99 -10.29 -4.92
C ASN A 37 11.62 -10.20 -5.59
N LEU A 38 10.69 -9.51 -4.93
CA LEU A 38 9.37 -9.20 -5.47
C LEU A 38 9.35 -7.74 -5.91
N TYR A 39 9.29 -7.49 -7.21
CA TYR A 39 9.10 -6.18 -7.80
C TYR A 39 7.62 -5.91 -8.07
N TYR A 40 7.04 -4.97 -7.34
CA TYR A 40 5.70 -4.45 -7.58
C TYR A 40 5.79 -3.17 -8.40
N VAL A 41 5.55 -3.28 -9.70
CA VAL A 41 5.54 -2.13 -10.60
C VAL A 41 4.15 -1.53 -10.66
N THR A 42 4.05 -0.25 -10.30
CA THR A 42 2.80 0.43 -9.99
C THR A 42 2.86 1.92 -10.32
N ASP A 43 1.76 2.64 -10.13
CA ASP A 43 1.69 4.10 -10.28
C ASP A 43 0.68 4.70 -9.28
N PRO A 44 0.90 5.93 -8.75
CA PRO A 44 -0.02 6.57 -7.80
C PRO A 44 -1.46 6.73 -8.31
N ILE A 45 -1.67 6.94 -9.61
CA ILE A 45 -3.00 7.20 -10.20
C ILE A 45 -3.60 5.98 -10.91
N CYS A 46 -2.98 4.82 -10.78
CA CYS A 46 -3.46 3.56 -11.37
C CYS A 46 -4.62 2.97 -10.55
N SER A 47 -5.85 3.04 -11.08
CA SER A 47 -7.07 2.51 -10.44
C SER A 47 -7.01 1.01 -10.15
N HIS A 48 -6.45 0.22 -11.07
CA HIS A 48 -6.30 -1.23 -10.87
C HIS A 48 -5.22 -1.57 -9.83
N CYS A 49 -4.26 -0.66 -9.60
CA CYS A 49 -3.25 -0.80 -8.57
C CYS A 49 -3.85 -0.51 -7.18
N TRP A 50 -4.79 0.44 -7.10
CA TRP A 50 -5.62 0.66 -5.91
C TRP A 50 -6.53 -0.53 -5.62
N ALA A 51 -7.20 -1.07 -6.64
CA ALA A 51 -8.03 -2.27 -6.51
C ALA A 51 -7.25 -3.52 -6.05
N LEU A 52 -5.92 -3.54 -6.23
CA LEU A 52 -5.05 -4.64 -5.81
C LEU A 52 -4.61 -4.53 -4.33
N GLU A 53 -4.74 -3.36 -3.69
CA GLU A 53 -4.27 -3.12 -2.32
C GLU A 53 -4.74 -4.19 -1.30
N PRO A 54 -6.02 -4.63 -1.27
CA PRO A 54 -6.45 -5.68 -0.33
C PRO A 54 -5.63 -6.97 -0.45
N THR A 55 -5.46 -7.46 -1.68
CA THR A 55 -4.76 -8.71 -1.96
C THR A 55 -3.26 -8.56 -1.76
N LEU A 56 -2.68 -7.43 -2.18
CA LEU A 56 -1.25 -7.14 -1.98
C LEU A 56 -0.89 -7.04 -0.50
N ARG A 57 -1.74 -6.39 0.28
CA ARG A 57 -1.60 -6.29 1.73
C ARG A 57 -1.59 -7.67 2.37
N ARG A 58 -2.57 -8.52 2.05
CA ARG A 58 -2.60 -9.90 2.55
C ARG A 58 -1.39 -10.71 2.12
N LEU A 59 -0.97 -10.60 0.86
CA LEU A 59 0.24 -11.27 0.36
C LEU A 59 1.48 -10.85 1.18
N LYS A 60 1.61 -9.57 1.53
CA LYS A 60 2.73 -9.07 2.34
C LYS A 60 2.69 -9.57 3.78
N GLU A 61 1.53 -9.56 4.43
CA GLU A 61 1.40 -10.03 5.83
C GLU A 61 1.60 -11.54 5.93
N GLU A 62 0.98 -12.33 5.04
CA GLU A 62 1.04 -13.79 5.07
C GLU A 62 2.35 -14.37 4.50
N TYR A 63 2.90 -13.79 3.43
CA TYR A 63 4.04 -14.38 2.69
C TYR A 63 5.27 -13.47 2.57
N GLY A 64 5.23 -12.26 3.15
CA GLY A 64 6.33 -11.28 3.05
C GLY A 64 7.65 -11.74 3.65
N HIS A 65 7.66 -12.81 4.45
CA HIS A 65 8.87 -13.43 4.97
C HIS A 65 9.70 -14.15 3.89
N TYR A 66 9.12 -14.46 2.72
CA TYR A 66 9.85 -15.08 1.61
C TYR A 66 10.62 -14.09 0.74
N PHE A 67 10.18 -12.83 0.66
CA PHE A 67 10.67 -11.88 -0.35
C PHE A 67 11.08 -10.51 0.19
N ASN A 68 12.06 -9.93 -0.48
CA ASN A 68 12.39 -8.50 -0.43
C ASN A 68 11.41 -7.78 -1.36
N PHE A 69 10.59 -6.89 -0.79
CA PHE A 69 9.52 -6.22 -1.52
C PHE A 69 9.99 -4.88 -2.05
N HIS A 70 10.04 -4.75 -3.37
CA HIS A 70 10.50 -3.56 -4.08
C HIS A 70 9.33 -2.93 -4.83
N THR A 71 8.88 -1.76 -4.37
CA THR A 71 7.91 -0.96 -5.13
C THR A 71 8.65 -0.13 -6.18
N VAL A 72 8.18 -0.18 -7.43
CA VAL A 72 8.78 0.52 -8.58
C VAL A 72 7.73 1.43 -9.23
N MET A 73 8.04 2.73 -9.35
CA MET A 73 7.18 3.72 -9.99
C MET A 73 7.28 3.61 -11.51
N GLY A 74 6.26 3.02 -12.14
CA GLY A 74 6.28 2.68 -13.56
C GLY A 74 5.96 3.83 -14.51
N GLY A 75 5.33 4.91 -14.04
CA GLY A 75 5.01 6.11 -14.82
C GLY A 75 3.86 5.91 -15.80
N LEU A 76 2.63 5.96 -15.28
CA LEU A 76 1.40 5.80 -16.07
C LEU A 76 1.13 7.01 -16.98
N LEU A 77 1.36 8.23 -16.48
CA LEU A 77 0.97 9.46 -17.18
C LEU A 77 2.03 10.56 -16.98
N GLU A 78 2.86 10.81 -17.99
CA GLU A 78 3.77 11.96 -18.00
C GLU A 78 2.98 13.28 -18.11
N LYS A 79 2.08 13.35 -19.09
CA LYS A 79 1.18 14.47 -19.37
C LYS A 79 0.06 14.00 -20.30
N TRP A 80 -1.04 14.73 -20.32
CA TRP A 80 -2.05 14.61 -21.36
C TRP A 80 -1.48 15.10 -22.70
N GLY A 81 -1.74 14.36 -23.78
CA GLY A 81 -1.34 14.72 -25.14
C GLY A 81 -2.53 15.16 -26.00
N ASP A 82 -2.26 15.54 -27.26
CA ASP A 82 -3.28 15.94 -28.24
C ASP A 82 -4.05 14.76 -28.86
N GLY A 83 -3.77 13.54 -28.42
CA GLY A 83 -4.38 12.30 -28.92
C GLY A 83 -4.76 11.36 -27.77
N PRO A 84 -5.58 10.33 -28.04
CA PRO A 84 -6.11 9.46 -27.00
C PRO A 84 -5.00 8.73 -26.25
N VAL A 85 -5.01 8.90 -24.93
CA VAL A 85 -4.02 8.32 -24.00
C VAL A 85 -4.21 6.81 -23.91
N ASP A 86 -5.48 6.35 -23.91
CA ASP A 86 -5.82 4.94 -23.99
C ASP A 86 -7.00 4.74 -24.96
N PRO A 87 -6.71 4.62 -26.27
CA PRO A 87 -7.74 4.47 -27.29
C PRO A 87 -8.52 3.16 -27.14
N ALA A 88 -7.90 2.11 -26.58
CA ALA A 88 -8.53 0.80 -26.41
C ALA A 88 -9.68 0.85 -25.39
N ASN A 89 -9.56 1.75 -24.41
CA ASN A 89 -10.58 2.00 -23.40
C ASN A 89 -11.37 3.28 -23.66
N GLY A 90 -11.16 3.98 -24.78
CA GLY A 90 -11.91 5.19 -25.13
C GLY A 90 -11.52 6.43 -24.33
N ILE A 91 -10.34 6.45 -23.71
CA ILE A 91 -9.85 7.59 -22.92
C ILE A 91 -9.10 8.54 -23.85
N SER A 92 -9.76 9.63 -24.19
CA SER A 92 -9.20 10.72 -24.99
C SER A 92 -8.65 11.86 -24.12
N GLY A 93 -9.23 12.05 -22.94
CA GLY A 93 -8.79 13.05 -21.98
C GLY A 93 -9.18 12.73 -20.54
N PRO A 94 -8.90 13.65 -19.60
CA PRO A 94 -9.10 13.40 -18.17
C PRO A 94 -10.55 13.06 -17.80
N ALA A 95 -11.54 13.76 -18.38
CA ALA A 95 -12.94 13.55 -18.03
C ALA A 95 -13.45 12.13 -18.35
N ASP A 96 -12.91 11.50 -19.40
CA ASP A 96 -13.26 10.12 -19.79
C ASP A 96 -12.82 9.11 -18.72
N VAL A 97 -11.78 9.44 -17.93
CA VAL A 97 -11.27 8.60 -16.85
C VAL A 97 -12.28 8.43 -15.72
N ALA A 98 -13.10 9.45 -15.43
CA ALA A 98 -14.01 9.45 -14.29
C ALA A 98 -14.98 8.26 -14.31
N GLY A 99 -15.54 7.94 -15.49
CA GLY A 99 -16.43 6.79 -15.69
C GLY A 99 -15.72 5.46 -15.45
N HIS A 100 -14.55 5.26 -16.06
CA HIS A 100 -13.77 4.04 -15.88
C HIS A 100 -13.32 3.82 -14.43
N TRP A 101 -12.94 4.90 -13.75
CA TRP A 101 -12.57 4.86 -12.34
C TRP A 101 -13.75 4.47 -11.46
N ARG A 102 -14.95 4.97 -11.73
CA ARG A 102 -16.21 4.54 -11.08
C ARG A 102 -16.45 3.05 -11.28
N GLU A 103 -16.37 2.57 -12.52
CA GLU A 103 -16.58 1.15 -12.87
C GLU A 103 -15.60 0.23 -12.13
N VAL A 104 -14.31 0.59 -12.07
CA VAL A 104 -13.30 -0.16 -11.31
C VAL A 104 -13.62 -0.17 -9.82
N GLY A 105 -14.07 0.96 -9.27
CA GLY A 105 -14.43 1.07 -7.85
C GLY A 105 -15.63 0.19 -7.49
N GLU A 106 -16.68 0.23 -8.31
CA GLU A 106 -17.87 -0.63 -8.14
C GLU A 106 -17.53 -2.12 -8.28
N TYR A 107 -16.72 -2.48 -9.28
CA TYR A 107 -16.31 -3.87 -9.50
C TYR A 107 -15.43 -4.42 -8.37
N SER A 108 -14.44 -3.64 -7.93
CA SER A 108 -13.46 -4.08 -6.93
C SER A 108 -13.94 -3.91 -5.49
N ARG A 109 -14.97 -3.08 -5.26
CA ARG A 109 -15.41 -2.59 -3.94
C ARG A 109 -14.34 -1.82 -3.16
N MET A 110 -13.27 -1.40 -3.82
CA MET A 110 -12.35 -0.39 -3.31
C MET A 110 -12.85 0.97 -3.76
N PRO A 111 -13.13 1.92 -2.85
CA PRO A 111 -13.77 3.17 -3.24
C PRO A 111 -12.86 4.00 -4.12
N ILE A 112 -13.42 4.43 -5.24
CA ILE A 112 -12.84 5.40 -6.16
C ILE A 112 -13.97 6.41 -6.41
N ASP A 113 -13.81 7.73 -6.30
CA ASP A 113 -14.79 8.78 -6.64
C ASP A 113 -14.57 9.34 -8.06
N GLY A 114 -13.33 9.68 -8.38
CA GLY A 114 -12.91 10.05 -9.74
C GLY A 114 -13.59 11.28 -10.35
N SER A 115 -14.59 11.91 -9.72
CA SER A 115 -15.23 13.11 -10.24
C SER A 115 -14.27 14.30 -10.32
N LEU A 116 -13.17 14.27 -9.55
CA LEU A 116 -12.07 15.23 -9.67
C LEU A 116 -11.50 15.29 -11.09
N MET A 117 -11.56 14.20 -11.87
CA MET A 117 -11.03 14.16 -13.23
C MET A 117 -11.83 15.03 -14.21
N ILE A 118 -13.01 15.49 -13.81
CA ILE A 118 -13.85 16.42 -14.58
C ILE A 118 -13.54 17.87 -14.19
N THR A 119 -13.33 18.16 -12.91
CA THR A 119 -13.29 19.53 -12.37
C THR A 119 -11.89 20.02 -12.02
N ASN A 120 -11.02 19.13 -11.52
CA ASN A 120 -9.64 19.40 -11.14
C ASN A 120 -8.75 18.17 -11.44
N PRO A 121 -8.58 17.80 -12.72
CA PRO A 121 -7.93 16.54 -13.08
C PRO A 121 -6.45 16.49 -12.73
N VAL A 122 -6.00 15.30 -12.35
CA VAL A 122 -4.57 15.02 -12.25
C VAL A 122 -3.93 15.14 -13.63
N GLN A 123 -3.01 16.09 -13.78
CA GLN A 123 -2.36 16.38 -15.06
C GLN A 123 -1.20 15.42 -15.38
N SER A 124 -0.60 14.83 -14.35
CA SER A 124 0.57 13.96 -14.44
C SER A 124 0.69 13.10 -13.19
N SER A 125 1.08 11.84 -13.33
CA SER A 125 1.46 10.98 -12.21
C SER A 125 2.92 11.13 -11.78
N PHE A 126 3.72 11.89 -12.54
CA PHE A 126 5.16 12.01 -12.30
C PHE A 126 5.50 12.85 -11.06
N PRO A 127 4.84 13.99 -10.75
CA PRO A 127 5.09 14.72 -9.51
C PRO A 127 4.94 13.86 -8.24
N PRO A 128 3.79 13.18 -7.99
CA PRO A 128 3.67 12.33 -6.80
C PRO A 128 4.61 11.12 -6.85
N SER A 129 4.91 10.56 -8.04
CA SER A 129 5.92 9.51 -8.18
C SER A 129 7.32 9.98 -7.77
N ARG A 130 7.71 11.21 -8.11
CA ARG A 130 9.01 11.77 -7.69
C ARG A 130 9.08 12.02 -6.19
N VAL A 131 7.98 12.48 -5.59
CA VAL A 131 7.87 12.63 -4.12
C VAL A 131 8.09 11.27 -3.45
N TYR A 132 7.40 10.23 -3.93
CA TYR A 132 7.61 8.85 -3.47
C TYR A 132 9.10 8.46 -3.52
N LYS A 133 9.79 8.70 -4.65
CA LYS A 133 11.20 8.34 -4.80
C LYS A 133 12.15 9.11 -3.87
N VAL A 134 11.89 10.39 -3.63
CA VAL A 134 12.69 11.17 -2.67
C VAL A 134 12.50 10.64 -1.25
N ILE A 135 11.25 10.32 -0.86
CA ILE A 135 10.97 9.69 0.44
C ILE A 135 11.67 8.34 0.54
N GLN A 136 11.57 7.49 -0.49
CA GLN A 136 12.22 6.17 -0.52
C GLN A 136 13.73 6.29 -0.32
N LYS A 137 14.38 7.23 -1.01
CA LYS A 137 15.81 7.46 -0.90
C LYS A 137 16.24 7.95 0.49
N LYS A 138 15.47 8.85 1.11
CA LYS A 138 15.85 9.51 2.37
C LYS A 138 15.37 8.78 3.63
N HIS A 139 14.23 8.09 3.55
CA HIS A 139 13.50 7.55 4.69
C HIS A 139 13.16 6.06 4.55
N GLY A 140 13.58 5.42 3.45
CA GLY A 140 13.39 3.99 3.22
C GLY A 140 12.01 3.60 2.66
N ASP A 141 11.88 2.32 2.31
CA ASP A 141 10.73 1.78 1.60
C ASP A 141 9.43 1.85 2.42
N GLU A 142 9.51 1.65 3.73
CA GLU A 142 8.31 1.66 4.60
C GLU A 142 7.60 3.01 4.54
N LYS A 143 8.35 4.11 4.73
CA LYS A 143 7.81 5.46 4.71
C LYS A 143 7.35 5.91 3.32
N ALA A 144 8.02 5.45 2.27
CA ALA A 144 7.59 5.70 0.90
C ALA A 144 6.29 4.98 0.57
N ASN A 145 6.15 3.71 0.99
CA ASN A 145 4.92 2.95 0.81
C ASN A 145 3.76 3.54 1.63
N GLU A 146 4.03 4.06 2.83
CA GLU A 146 3.06 4.82 3.63
C GLU A 146 2.57 6.05 2.85
N TYR A 147 3.48 6.85 2.28
CA TYR A 147 3.12 7.98 1.41
C TYR A 147 2.25 7.56 0.22
N LEU A 148 2.65 6.51 -0.50
CA LEU A 148 1.90 6.02 -1.65
C LEU A 148 0.47 5.63 -1.26
N ARG A 149 0.32 4.95 -0.12
CA ARG A 149 -0.98 4.58 0.44
C ARG A 149 -1.83 5.82 0.73
N ARG A 150 -1.30 6.81 1.45
CA ARG A 150 -2.04 8.05 1.77
C ARG A 150 -2.44 8.83 0.53
N ALA A 151 -1.52 8.98 -0.43
CA ALA A 151 -1.82 9.65 -1.69
C ALA A 151 -2.94 8.92 -2.47
N ARG A 152 -2.96 7.58 -2.46
CA ARG A 152 -4.04 6.82 -3.09
C ARG A 152 -5.38 6.97 -2.39
N GLU A 153 -5.39 6.98 -1.06
CA GLU A 153 -6.60 7.26 -0.27
C GLU A 153 -7.16 8.64 -0.63
N GLU A 154 -6.32 9.67 -0.65
CA GLU A 154 -6.70 11.04 -1.01
C GLU A 154 -7.23 11.12 -2.44
N LEU A 155 -6.57 10.49 -3.41
CA LEU A 155 -7.00 10.52 -4.80
C LEU A 155 -8.30 9.75 -5.04
N PHE A 156 -8.33 8.48 -4.64
CA PHE A 156 -9.40 7.57 -5.02
C PHE A 156 -10.59 7.70 -4.08
N ALA A 157 -10.38 7.67 -2.77
CA ALA A 157 -11.50 7.73 -1.83
C ALA A 157 -11.96 9.18 -1.59
N PHE A 158 -11.02 10.10 -1.36
CA PHE A 158 -11.36 11.48 -0.94
C PHE A 158 -11.31 12.52 -2.06
N ASN A 159 -11.11 12.07 -3.31
CA ASN A 159 -11.27 12.86 -4.53
C ASN A 159 -10.38 14.11 -4.61
N ALA A 160 -9.17 14.04 -4.02
CA ALA A 160 -8.18 15.11 -4.03
C ALA A 160 -7.15 14.95 -5.17
N ASN A 161 -6.72 16.07 -5.77
CA ASN A 161 -5.70 16.06 -6.81
C ASN A 161 -4.30 15.95 -6.19
N ILE A 162 -3.76 14.74 -6.14
CA ILE A 162 -2.44 14.45 -5.54
C ILE A 162 -1.22 14.92 -6.33
N ALA A 163 -1.43 15.55 -7.50
CA ALA A 163 -0.34 16.22 -8.21
C ALA A 163 -0.25 17.72 -7.89
N GLU A 164 -1.20 18.27 -7.12
CA GLU A 164 -1.13 19.64 -6.63
C GLU A 164 -0.05 19.77 -5.56
N VAL A 165 0.73 20.85 -5.63
CA VAL A 165 1.86 21.07 -4.73
C VAL A 165 1.41 21.12 -3.27
N SER A 166 0.31 21.81 -2.97
CA SER A 166 -0.21 21.91 -1.60
C SER A 166 -0.66 20.55 -1.06
N VAL A 167 -1.32 19.73 -1.87
CA VAL A 167 -1.78 18.38 -1.48
C VAL A 167 -0.58 17.46 -1.25
N MET A 168 0.44 17.52 -2.11
CA MET A 168 1.66 16.76 -1.89
C MET A 168 2.37 17.17 -0.59
N ILE A 169 2.49 18.47 -0.31
CA ILE A 169 3.09 18.97 0.94
C ILE A 169 2.30 18.46 2.15
N GLU A 170 0.98 18.58 2.13
CA GLU A 170 0.12 18.12 3.23
C GLU A 170 0.24 16.61 3.45
N ASN A 171 0.21 15.81 2.39
CA ASN A 171 0.38 14.37 2.47
C ASN A 171 1.72 13.98 3.09
N VAL A 172 2.80 14.69 2.77
CA VAL A 172 4.13 14.44 3.34
C VAL A 172 4.19 14.89 4.81
N ASN A 173 3.60 16.04 5.14
CA ASN A 173 3.53 16.56 6.50
C ASN A 173 2.76 15.61 7.43
N ASN A 174 1.68 15.01 6.95
CA ASN A 174 0.88 14.03 7.70
C ASN A 174 1.66 12.75 8.04
N LEU A 175 2.78 12.48 7.36
CA LEU A 175 3.71 11.39 7.69
C LEU A 175 4.75 11.78 8.75
N GLY A 176 4.75 13.04 9.21
CA GLY A 176 5.75 13.60 10.12
C GLY A 176 7.07 14.00 9.43
N LEU A 177 7.04 14.27 8.12
CA LEU A 177 8.21 14.70 7.34
C LEU A 177 8.08 16.18 6.91
N ASP A 178 9.18 16.80 6.48
CA ASP A 178 9.16 18.16 5.91
C ASP A 178 8.66 18.12 4.45
N GLY A 179 7.37 18.41 4.27
CA GLY A 179 6.72 18.39 2.97
C GLY A 179 7.25 19.44 2.00
N GLU A 180 7.59 20.65 2.47
CA GLU A 180 8.12 21.70 1.61
C GLU A 180 9.50 21.31 1.05
N GLU A 181 10.39 20.79 1.91
CA GLU A 181 11.72 20.33 1.50
C GLU A 181 11.62 19.18 0.49
N ILE A 182 10.82 18.15 0.82
CA ILE A 182 10.71 16.94 0.00
C ILE A 182 10.08 17.24 -1.36
N VAL A 183 8.99 18.01 -1.39
CA VAL A 183 8.30 18.34 -2.66
C VAL A 183 9.18 19.22 -3.54
N LYS A 184 9.92 20.17 -2.95
CA LYS A 184 10.90 20.98 -3.68
C LYS A 184 12.03 20.13 -4.27
N GLU A 185 12.57 19.19 -3.50
CA GLU A 185 13.63 18.29 -3.97
C GLU A 185 13.12 17.35 -5.08
N ALA A 186 11.92 16.80 -4.91
CA ALA A 186 11.25 15.96 -5.91
C ALA A 186 10.99 16.70 -7.23
N GLY A 187 10.73 18.02 -7.17
CA GLY A 187 10.60 18.88 -8.33
C GLY A 187 11.93 19.15 -9.08
N GLY A 188 13.07 18.89 -8.45
CA GLY A 188 14.40 19.15 -9.00
C GLY A 188 15.01 17.99 -9.80
N PRO A 189 16.30 18.12 -10.22
CA PRO A 189 17.00 17.11 -11.01
C PRO A 189 17.08 15.74 -10.35
N ILE A 190 17.17 15.70 -9.01
CA ILE A 190 17.28 14.43 -8.28
C ILE A 190 15.99 13.61 -8.35
N GLY A 191 14.82 14.24 -8.20
CA GLY A 191 13.54 13.54 -8.35
C GLY A 191 13.39 12.96 -9.75
N GLN A 192 13.77 13.72 -10.78
CA GLN A 192 13.75 13.23 -12.16
C GLN A 192 14.70 12.04 -12.38
N GLN A 193 15.92 12.12 -11.85
CA GLN A 193 16.89 11.03 -11.96
C GLN A 193 16.34 9.74 -11.31
N LEU A 194 15.84 9.83 -10.07
CA LEU A 194 15.35 8.66 -9.34
C LEU A 194 14.13 8.01 -10.02
N LEU A 195 13.25 8.83 -10.62
CA LEU A 195 12.12 8.28 -11.38
C LEU A 195 12.58 7.63 -12.70
N ASN A 196 13.57 8.21 -13.38
CA ASN A 196 14.14 7.61 -14.59
C ASN A 196 14.83 6.26 -14.31
N GLU A 197 15.44 6.10 -13.12
CA GLU A 197 16.01 4.82 -12.67
C GLU A 197 14.91 3.75 -12.56
N ASP A 198 13.73 4.09 -12.03
CA ASP A 198 12.58 3.17 -11.98
C ASP A 198 12.01 2.87 -13.37
N PHE A 199 12.03 3.83 -14.31
CA PHE A 199 11.64 3.57 -15.70
C PHE A 199 12.61 2.61 -16.38
N ALA A 200 13.92 2.78 -16.16
CA ALA A 200 14.92 1.86 -16.69
C ALA A 200 14.74 0.45 -16.10
N LEU A 201 14.44 0.34 -14.80
CA LEU A 201 14.15 -0.94 -14.15
C LEU A 201 12.87 -1.57 -14.70
N THR A 202 11.79 -0.79 -14.84
CA THR A 202 10.51 -1.20 -15.43
C THR A 202 10.70 -1.77 -16.84
N ALA A 203 11.51 -1.08 -17.67
CA ALA A 203 11.85 -1.54 -19.02
C ALA A 203 12.69 -2.82 -19.00
N LYS A 204 13.70 -2.92 -18.12
CA LYS A 204 14.53 -4.13 -17.93
C LYS A 204 13.69 -5.33 -17.52
N LEU A 205 12.68 -5.11 -16.66
CA LEU A 205 11.72 -6.12 -16.21
C LEU A 205 10.67 -6.49 -17.29
N GLY A 206 10.66 -5.78 -18.42
CA GLY A 206 9.75 -6.03 -19.53
C GLY A 206 8.27 -5.81 -19.16
N VAL A 207 8.00 -4.86 -18.27
CA VAL A 207 6.64 -4.48 -17.86
C VAL A 207 6.02 -3.55 -18.91
N ARG A 208 4.75 -3.79 -19.23
CA ARG A 208 4.00 -3.03 -20.25
C ARG A 208 2.65 -2.52 -19.75
N GLY A 209 2.31 -2.79 -18.49
CA GLY A 209 1.04 -2.41 -17.89
C GLY A 209 1.08 -2.57 -16.38
N PHE A 210 0.11 -1.95 -15.70
CA PHE A 210 0.05 -1.91 -14.25
C PHE A 210 -1.30 -2.47 -13.75
N PRO A 211 -1.35 -3.04 -12.54
CA PRO A 211 -0.21 -3.45 -11.73
C PRO A 211 0.53 -4.63 -12.37
N THR A 212 1.84 -4.74 -12.13
CA THR A 212 2.61 -5.95 -12.45
C THR A 212 3.46 -6.37 -11.27
N ILE A 213 3.39 -7.65 -10.89
CA ILE A 213 4.24 -8.26 -9.87
C ILE A 213 5.21 -9.21 -10.55
N ILE A 214 6.49 -9.10 -10.22
CA ILE A 214 7.55 -10.00 -10.69
C ILE A 214 8.24 -10.57 -9.47
N MET A 215 8.35 -11.88 -9.40
CA MET A 215 9.10 -12.58 -8.35
C MET A 215 10.27 -13.30 -8.99
N VAL A 216 11.49 -12.99 -8.60
CA VAL A 216 12.72 -13.65 -9.07
C VAL A 216 13.53 -14.21 -7.90
N ASN A 217 14.16 -15.37 -8.10
CA ASN A 217 15.09 -15.96 -7.15
C ASN A 217 16.53 -15.43 -7.36
N GLU A 218 17.48 -15.97 -6.60
CA GLU A 218 18.91 -15.61 -6.66
C GLU A 218 19.59 -15.90 -8.01
N GLU A 219 18.97 -16.73 -8.87
CA GLU A 219 19.45 -17.00 -10.24
C GLU A 219 18.80 -16.07 -11.28
N ASP A 220 18.10 -15.01 -10.86
CA ASP A 220 17.30 -14.11 -11.71
C ASP A 220 16.22 -14.84 -12.54
N LYS A 221 15.78 -16.03 -12.09
CA LYS A 221 14.69 -16.78 -12.71
C LYS A 221 13.41 -16.57 -11.91
N GLY A 222 12.29 -16.39 -12.60
CA GLY A 222 11.08 -15.96 -11.95
C GLY A 222 9.83 -15.98 -12.80
N VAL A 223 8.76 -15.47 -12.20
CA VAL A 223 7.44 -15.33 -12.83
C VAL A 223 7.06 -13.85 -12.90
N LYS A 224 6.30 -13.50 -13.96
CA LYS A 224 5.70 -12.18 -14.14
C LYS A 224 4.18 -12.32 -14.18
N MET A 225 3.50 -11.54 -13.35
CA MET A 225 2.07 -11.60 -13.10
C MET A 225 1.47 -10.22 -13.36
N VAL A 226 0.56 -10.12 -14.32
CA VAL A 226 0.03 -8.83 -14.81
C VAL A 226 -1.45 -8.70 -14.43
N GLY A 227 -1.80 -7.51 -13.96
CA GLY A 227 -3.16 -7.12 -13.57
C GLY A 227 -3.48 -7.48 -12.12
N SER A 228 -4.59 -6.91 -11.63
CA SER A 228 -5.16 -7.27 -10.34
C SER A 228 -5.83 -8.65 -10.42
N ARG A 229 -5.45 -9.56 -9.52
CA ARG A 229 -5.88 -10.97 -9.45
C ARG A 229 -6.12 -11.37 -7.99
N ALA A 230 -6.77 -12.52 -7.78
CA ALA A 230 -6.96 -13.07 -6.45
C ALA A 230 -5.62 -13.54 -5.83
N LEU A 231 -5.59 -13.71 -4.50
CA LEU A 231 -4.38 -14.03 -3.75
C LEU A 231 -3.72 -15.33 -4.25
N GLU A 232 -4.54 -16.33 -4.57
CA GLU A 232 -4.11 -17.67 -4.99
C GLU A 232 -3.23 -17.58 -6.24
N TYR A 233 -3.51 -16.64 -7.14
CA TYR A 233 -2.70 -16.42 -8.34
C TYR A 233 -1.26 -16.01 -8.00
N TYR A 234 -1.11 -15.11 -7.02
CA TYR A 234 0.21 -14.66 -6.57
C TYR A 234 0.92 -15.71 -5.73
N VAL A 235 0.19 -16.48 -4.93
CA VAL A 235 0.73 -17.61 -4.15
C VAL A 235 1.22 -18.72 -5.08
N SER A 236 0.47 -19.07 -6.13
CA SER A 236 0.95 -20.01 -7.16
C SER A 236 2.18 -19.48 -7.92
N GLY A 237 2.30 -18.16 -8.08
CA GLY A 237 3.51 -17.54 -8.60
C GLY A 237 4.71 -17.73 -7.67
N LEU A 238 4.50 -17.52 -6.36
CA LEU A 238 5.52 -17.74 -5.33
C LEU A 238 5.95 -19.22 -5.26
N GLU A 239 4.99 -20.14 -5.28
CA GLU A 239 5.22 -21.60 -5.31
C GLU A 239 6.12 -22.01 -6.50
N GLN A 240 5.88 -21.45 -7.70
CA GLN A 240 6.72 -21.73 -8.87
C GLN A 240 8.17 -21.27 -8.68
N VAL A 241 8.39 -20.15 -8.01
CA VAL A 241 9.74 -19.61 -7.75
C VAL A 241 10.44 -20.41 -6.66
N LEU A 242 9.72 -20.79 -5.61
CA LEU A 242 10.22 -21.60 -4.49
C LEU A 242 10.45 -23.07 -4.88
N LYS A 243 9.66 -23.59 -5.83
CA LYS A 243 9.56 -25.02 -6.17
C LYS A 243 9.05 -25.90 -5.01
N GLU A 244 8.31 -25.30 -4.09
CA GLU A 244 7.65 -25.94 -2.97
C GLU A 244 6.43 -25.11 -2.54
N GLU A 245 5.49 -25.73 -1.84
CA GLU A 245 4.28 -25.09 -1.35
C GLU A 245 4.63 -24.02 -0.28
N PRO A 246 4.34 -22.74 -0.51
CA PRO A 246 4.66 -21.67 0.43
C PRO A 246 3.75 -21.75 1.66
N LYS A 247 4.34 -21.63 2.86
CA LYS A 247 3.59 -21.58 4.12
C LYS A 247 3.23 -20.14 4.45
N ARG A 248 1.96 -19.88 4.76
CA ARG A 248 1.54 -18.56 5.23
C ARG A 248 1.85 -18.36 6.71
N ASN A 249 2.19 -17.14 7.08
CA ASN A 249 2.14 -16.66 8.45
C ASN A 249 0.69 -16.46 8.91
N GLU A 250 0.50 -16.38 10.23
CA GLU A 250 -0.77 -15.94 10.80
C GLU A 250 -1.04 -14.47 10.48
N GLN A 251 -2.32 -14.15 10.29
CA GLN A 251 -2.77 -12.78 10.04
C GLN A 251 -2.64 -11.95 11.33
N PRO A 252 -2.26 -10.66 11.24
CA PRO A 252 -2.24 -9.79 12.41
C PRO A 252 -3.66 -9.62 12.96
N SER A 253 -3.80 -9.34 14.25
CA SER A 253 -5.10 -8.95 14.82
C SER A 253 -5.66 -7.73 14.08
N LEU A 254 -6.99 -7.65 13.94
CA LEU A 254 -7.62 -6.51 13.27
C LEU A 254 -7.31 -5.19 13.98
N SER A 255 -7.22 -5.19 15.31
CA SER A 255 -6.84 -4.01 16.08
C SER A 255 -5.44 -3.52 15.71
N SER A 256 -4.45 -4.42 15.69
CA SER A 256 -3.07 -4.07 15.34
C SER A 256 -2.94 -3.59 13.90
N LEU A 257 -3.67 -4.23 12.97
CA LEU A 257 -3.67 -3.83 11.57
C LEU A 257 -4.32 -2.45 11.39
N LEU A 258 -5.46 -2.19 12.03
CA LEU A 258 -6.14 -0.91 11.95
C LEU A 258 -5.32 0.22 12.61
N GLU A 259 -4.65 -0.05 13.73
CA GLU A 259 -3.75 0.90 14.37
C GLU A 259 -2.56 1.27 13.47
N LYS A 260 -1.93 0.28 12.83
CA LYS A 260 -0.84 0.48 11.88
C LYS A 260 -1.30 1.30 10.67
N GLU A 261 -2.43 0.93 10.09
CA GLU A 261 -2.90 1.48 8.82
C GLU A 261 -3.71 2.76 8.98
N LYS A 262 -4.18 3.08 10.19
CA LYS A 262 -5.05 4.21 10.54
C LYS A 262 -6.43 4.20 9.89
N LEU A 263 -6.55 3.63 8.69
CA LEU A 263 -7.78 3.53 7.91
C LEU A 263 -7.77 2.22 7.11
N LEU A 264 -8.84 1.44 7.24
CA LEU A 264 -9.09 0.25 6.43
C LEU A 264 -10.47 0.31 5.79
N PHE A 265 -10.55 0.01 4.50
CA PHE A 265 -11.84 -0.18 3.81
C PHE A 265 -12.41 -1.56 4.12
N ALA A 266 -13.74 -1.69 4.10
CA ALA A 266 -14.44 -2.95 4.31
C ALA A 266 -13.84 -4.09 3.48
N LYS A 267 -13.59 -3.83 2.19
CA LYS A 267 -13.01 -4.82 1.29
C LYS A 267 -11.62 -5.31 1.71
N GLU A 268 -10.80 -4.46 2.32
CA GLU A 268 -9.49 -4.87 2.84
C GLU A 268 -9.61 -5.83 4.02
N ILE A 269 -10.58 -5.61 4.90
CA ILE A 269 -10.84 -6.47 6.06
C ILE A 269 -11.41 -7.81 5.60
N GLU A 270 -12.40 -7.78 4.70
CA GLU A 270 -12.97 -8.98 4.07
C GLU A 270 -11.89 -9.86 3.45
N VAL A 271 -10.98 -9.26 2.64
CA VAL A 271 -9.90 -9.99 1.98
C VAL A 271 -8.85 -10.44 2.98
N MET A 272 -8.47 -9.63 3.96
CA MET A 272 -7.45 -9.99 4.95
C MET A 272 -7.88 -11.20 5.77
N TYR A 273 -9.14 -11.26 6.22
CA TYR A 273 -9.59 -12.22 7.23
C TYR A 273 -10.54 -13.31 6.70
N ASP A 274 -10.68 -13.43 5.37
CA ASP A 274 -11.62 -14.36 4.73
C ASP A 274 -13.06 -14.19 5.26
N VAL A 275 -13.50 -12.93 5.41
CA VAL A 275 -14.82 -12.59 5.94
C VAL A 275 -15.75 -12.21 4.79
N GLU A 276 -16.89 -12.88 4.72
CA GLU A 276 -17.96 -12.54 3.77
C GLU A 276 -18.56 -11.16 4.10
N GLN A 277 -18.98 -10.43 3.08
CA GLN A 277 -19.53 -9.07 3.23
C GLN A 277 -20.72 -9.02 4.21
N SER A 278 -21.56 -10.06 4.24
CA SER A 278 -22.70 -10.16 5.17
C SER A 278 -22.28 -10.28 6.64
N ASP A 279 -21.11 -10.83 6.90
CA ASP A 279 -20.62 -11.18 8.23
C ASP A 279 -19.65 -10.12 8.79
N LEU A 280 -19.22 -9.17 7.96
CA LEU A 280 -18.26 -8.12 8.33
C LEU A 280 -18.66 -7.37 9.60
N GLN A 281 -19.94 -7.02 9.76
CA GLN A 281 -20.42 -6.30 10.95
C GLN A 281 -20.30 -7.13 12.23
N ALA A 282 -20.58 -8.43 12.16
CA ALA A 282 -20.42 -9.32 13.31
C ALA A 282 -18.93 -9.51 13.64
N PHE A 283 -18.09 -9.67 12.62
CA PHE A 283 -16.65 -9.78 12.76
C PHE A 283 -16.02 -8.55 13.42
N ILE A 284 -16.36 -7.35 12.95
CA ILE A 284 -15.86 -6.08 13.52
C ILE A 284 -16.16 -5.96 15.00
N LYS A 285 -17.41 -6.26 15.41
CA LYS A 285 -17.83 -6.20 16.82
C LYS A 285 -17.12 -7.24 17.70
N ALA A 286 -16.72 -8.37 17.13
CA ALA A 286 -15.99 -9.41 17.84
C ALA A 286 -14.50 -9.09 17.98
N GLN A 287 -13.92 -8.33 17.04
CA GLN A 287 -12.47 -8.10 16.96
C GLN A 287 -12.01 -6.72 17.46
N LEU A 288 -12.89 -5.72 17.47
CA LEU A 288 -12.56 -4.36 17.87
C LEU A 288 -13.32 -3.92 19.12
N ALA A 289 -12.63 -3.24 20.03
CA ALA A 289 -13.23 -2.69 21.23
C ALA A 289 -14.15 -1.50 20.89
N VAL A 290 -15.24 -1.36 21.64
CA VAL A 290 -16.13 -0.19 21.50
C VAL A 290 -15.34 1.09 21.83
N GLY A 291 -15.34 2.04 20.91
CA GLY A 291 -14.66 3.32 21.07
C GLY A 291 -13.19 3.34 20.63
N SER A 292 -12.64 2.23 20.12
CA SER A 292 -11.28 2.21 19.54
C SER A 292 -11.24 2.59 18.06
N PHE A 293 -12.40 2.82 17.42
CA PHE A 293 -12.49 3.13 16.00
C PHE A 293 -13.76 3.95 15.68
N GLU A 294 -13.73 4.59 14.52
CA GLU A 294 -14.87 5.26 13.89
C GLU A 294 -15.28 4.48 12.63
N GLU A 295 -16.56 4.10 12.53
CA GLU A 295 -17.14 3.54 11.31
C GLU A 295 -17.74 4.67 10.46
N LYS A 296 -17.37 4.70 9.18
CA LYS A 296 -17.90 5.65 8.20
C LYS A 296 -18.28 4.93 6.91
N GLU A 297 -19.01 5.62 6.06
CA GLU A 297 -19.43 5.12 4.75
C GLU A 297 -19.03 6.11 3.66
N LEU A 298 -18.59 5.58 2.52
CA LEU A 298 -18.24 6.32 1.33
C LEU A 298 -18.56 5.48 0.10
N LEU A 299 -19.34 6.06 -0.84
CA LEU A 299 -19.67 5.42 -2.12
C LEU A 299 -20.31 4.03 -1.98
N GLY A 300 -21.11 3.83 -0.91
CA GLY A 300 -21.77 2.55 -0.62
C GLY A 300 -20.88 1.50 0.07
N GLU A 301 -19.62 1.83 0.37
CA GLU A 301 -18.69 0.96 1.08
C GLU A 301 -18.34 1.54 2.45
N LYS A 302 -18.20 0.67 3.45
CA LYS A 302 -17.78 1.06 4.78
C LYS A 302 -16.26 1.21 4.85
N TYR A 303 -15.80 2.08 5.74
CA TYR A 303 -14.40 2.12 6.16
C TYR A 303 -14.30 2.45 7.65
N TYR A 304 -13.18 2.06 8.21
CA TYR A 304 -12.92 2.09 9.64
C TYR A 304 -11.68 2.93 9.87
N ARG A 305 -11.77 3.93 10.76
CA ARG A 305 -10.63 4.76 11.17
C ARG A 305 -10.27 4.46 12.62
N PHE A 306 -8.97 4.31 12.88
CA PHE A 306 -8.46 4.20 14.24
C PHE A 306 -8.65 5.53 15.00
N LEU A 307 -9.02 5.47 16.29
CA LEU A 307 -9.22 6.64 17.16
C LEU A 307 -8.02 6.89 18.08
#